data_AF-A0AAN1QAX1-F1
#
_entry.id   AF-A0AAN1QAX1-F1
#
_cell.length_a   1.000
_cell.length_b   1.000
_cell.length_c   1.000
_cell.angle_alpha   90.00
_cell.angle_beta   90.00
_cell.angle_gamma   90.00
#
_symmetry.space_group_name_H-M   'P 1'
#
loop_
_entity.id
_entity.type
_entity.pdbx_description
1 polymer ?
#
loop_
_entity_poly.entity_id
_entity_poly.type
_entity_poly.pdbx_seq_one_letter_code
_entity_poly.pdbx_strand_id
1 'polypeptide(L)'
;MANEMKKSNDGFELIYILVAVIIFFVGVFIGGAWLAGKSVLDIIEASGSLATAFTLVFLFYQYVQLKIRQDKQEKNQQDMWREQNEAILFQKYQMHRAEFFNLVDAIENRYKGKFIFKNKHRLYRRLFPHNTFSNIIFDYECKTLGSDNPFLVFEEVVDNHSREAKVLVDTSILPGTNMDCVNKAVYDLDLCTCKLLNLFELECIVTPSIGYVHDGEFVVMNGLAPFEFIDRLISIANEFRLFANMKPYHGSTHIGFYSPLSVARKVVSYYLSNGFREINSAELIDILFDLDDLVDSLRDSTLFNAMVTIVKPLDFLDHMALENDFKSDSKK
;
A
#
# COMPACT_ATOMS: atom_id res chain seq x y z
N MET A 1 19.08 33.72 16.65
CA MET A 1 20.37 34.06 16.02
C MET A 1 20.28 34.78 14.67
N ALA A 2 19.26 34.57 13.82
CA ALA A 2 19.13 35.31 12.54
C ALA A 2 18.72 36.80 12.68
N ASN A 3 18.19 37.24 13.83
CA ASN A 3 17.75 38.62 14.05
C ASN A 3 18.87 39.60 14.44
N GLU A 4 20.05 39.12 14.87
CA GLU A 4 21.16 40.00 15.24
C GLU A 4 22.10 40.33 14.06
N MET A 5 22.18 39.47 13.03
CA MET A 5 22.98 39.77 11.83
C MET A 5 22.34 40.82 10.91
N LYS A 6 21.00 40.95 10.90
CA LYS A 6 20.33 41.87 9.99
C LYS A 6 20.52 43.34 10.36
N LYS A 7 20.73 43.64 11.65
CA LYS A 7 20.92 45.00 12.16
C LYS A 7 22.28 45.60 11.79
N SER A 8 23.25 44.76 11.41
CA SER A 8 24.61 45.18 11.01
C SER A 8 24.67 45.71 9.57
N ASN A 9 23.98 45.06 8.63
CA ASN A 9 24.04 45.44 7.21
C ASN A 9 23.28 46.74 6.86
N ASP A 10 22.18 47.02 7.55
CA ASP A 10 21.42 48.26 7.33
C ASP A 10 22.26 49.52 7.69
N GLY A 11 23.22 49.39 8.61
CA GLY A 11 24.14 50.47 8.97
C GLY A 11 25.18 50.77 7.89
N PHE A 12 25.68 49.74 7.19
CA PHE A 12 26.66 49.91 6.13
C PHE A 12 26.05 50.53 4.87
N GLU A 13 24.84 50.13 4.47
CA GLU A 13 24.16 50.74 3.31
C GLU A 13 23.85 52.23 3.55
N LEU A 14 23.48 52.60 4.77
CA LEU A 14 23.21 53.98 5.16
C LEU A 14 24.50 54.84 5.13
N ILE A 15 25.65 54.26 5.49
CA ILE A 15 26.97 54.91 5.37
C ILE A 15 27.33 55.14 3.90
N TYR A 16 27.13 54.16 3.00
CA TYR A 16 27.41 54.35 1.57
C TYR A 16 26.52 55.42 0.94
N ILE A 17 25.24 55.47 1.29
CA ILE A 17 24.32 56.52 0.84
C ILE A 17 24.78 57.89 1.35
N LEU A 18 25.18 57.98 2.61
CA LEU A 18 25.62 59.23 3.22
C LEU A 18 26.95 59.73 2.62
N VAL A 19 27.89 58.81 2.34
CA VAL A 19 29.15 59.10 1.64
C VAL A 19 28.89 59.53 0.19
N ALA A 20 27.98 58.85 -0.53
CA ALA A 20 27.61 59.22 -1.90
C ALA A 20 26.94 60.60 -1.96
N VAL A 21 26.08 60.94 -0.98
CA VAL A 21 25.46 62.26 -0.86
C VAL A 21 26.51 63.33 -0.53
N ILE A 22 27.47 63.05 0.37
CA ILE A 22 28.56 63.99 0.67
C ILE A 22 29.43 64.23 -0.58
N ILE A 23 29.85 63.18 -1.28
CA ILE A 23 30.65 63.29 -2.51
C ILE A 23 29.87 64.05 -3.59
N PHE A 24 28.56 63.84 -3.68
CA PHE A 24 27.68 64.57 -4.59
C PHE A 24 27.61 66.05 -4.26
N PHE A 25 27.35 66.42 -3.00
CA PHE A 25 27.32 67.83 -2.58
C PHE A 25 28.68 68.50 -2.73
N VAL A 26 29.78 67.81 -2.44
CA VAL A 26 31.14 68.30 -2.64
C VAL A 26 31.43 68.51 -4.13
N GLY A 27 31.04 67.58 -5.00
CA GLY A 27 31.18 67.70 -6.46
C GLY A 27 30.37 68.87 -7.04
N VAL A 28 29.13 69.05 -6.58
CA VAL A 28 28.26 70.18 -6.95
C VAL A 28 28.80 71.51 -6.42
N PHE A 29 29.36 71.55 -5.20
CA PHE A 29 29.96 72.76 -4.63
C PHE A 29 31.25 73.15 -5.36
N ILE A 30 32.12 72.18 -5.67
CA ILE A 30 33.36 72.42 -6.43
C ILE A 30 33.04 72.85 -7.87
N GLY A 31 32.08 72.18 -8.53
CA GLY A 31 31.62 72.56 -9.88
C GLY A 31 30.95 73.94 -9.90
N GLY A 32 30.12 74.24 -8.91
CA GLY A 32 29.46 75.55 -8.76
C GLY A 32 30.44 76.67 -8.43
N ALA A 33 31.45 76.41 -7.60
CA ALA A 33 32.53 77.37 -7.30
C ALA A 33 33.41 77.66 -8.51
N TRP A 34 33.60 76.69 -9.41
CA TRP A 34 34.34 76.87 -10.67
C TRP A 34 33.54 77.67 -11.71
N LEU A 35 32.20 77.63 -11.63
CA LEU A 35 31.27 78.34 -12.51
C LEU A 35 30.90 79.76 -12.05
N ALA A 36 31.25 80.15 -10.82
CA ALA A 36 30.93 81.44 -10.20
C ALA A 36 31.56 82.68 -10.88
N GLY A 37 32.22 82.52 -12.04
CA GLY A 37 32.80 83.58 -12.86
C GLY A 37 32.24 83.73 -14.29
N LYS A 38 31.20 82.98 -14.70
CA LYS A 38 30.64 83.04 -16.07
C LYS A 38 29.10 83.07 -16.15
N SER A 39 28.62 83.43 -17.33
CA SER A 39 27.29 83.98 -17.67
C SER A 39 26.06 83.13 -17.27
N VAL A 40 24.88 83.77 -17.23
CA VAL A 40 23.56 83.20 -16.85
C VAL A 40 23.19 81.88 -17.58
N LEU A 41 23.73 81.63 -18.77
CA LEU A 41 23.54 80.39 -19.52
C LEU A 41 24.17 79.15 -18.85
N ASP A 42 25.31 79.30 -18.15
CA ASP A 42 26.01 78.19 -17.50
C ASP A 42 25.30 77.75 -16.19
N ILE A 43 24.54 78.66 -15.57
CA ILE A 43 23.69 78.37 -14.41
C ILE A 43 22.49 77.50 -14.81
N ILE A 44 21.94 77.72 -16.02
CA ILE A 44 20.85 76.92 -16.57
C ILE A 44 21.36 75.50 -16.89
N GLU A 45 22.56 75.37 -17.44
CA GLU A 45 23.17 74.06 -17.75
C GLU A 45 23.53 73.27 -16.47
N ALA A 46 24.06 73.95 -15.44
CA ALA A 46 24.29 73.35 -14.12
C ALA A 46 22.99 72.94 -13.41
N SER A 47 21.90 73.69 -13.60
CA SER A 47 20.58 73.35 -13.05
C SER A 47 19.98 72.08 -13.69
N GLY A 48 20.24 71.84 -14.97
CA GLY A 48 19.84 70.61 -15.66
C GLY A 48 20.56 69.37 -15.15
N SER A 49 21.86 69.47 -14.88
CA SER A 49 22.68 68.41 -14.28
C SER A 49 22.27 68.11 -12.82
N LEU A 50 21.89 69.15 -12.07
CA LEU A 50 21.36 68.99 -10.71
C LEU A 50 20.00 68.28 -10.72
N ALA A 51 19.11 68.64 -11.65
CA ALA A 51 17.80 68.03 -11.81
C ALA A 51 17.88 66.54 -12.18
N THR A 52 18.77 66.16 -13.09
CA THR A 52 19.00 64.74 -13.45
C THR A 52 19.58 63.95 -12.29
N ALA A 53 20.50 64.53 -11.52
CA ALA A 53 21.05 63.87 -10.34
C ALA A 53 20.02 63.66 -9.22
N PHE A 54 19.15 64.65 -8.95
CA PHE A 54 18.02 64.48 -8.02
C PHE A 54 17.09 63.36 -8.47
N THR A 55 16.82 63.27 -9.78
CA THR A 55 16.00 62.21 -10.36
C THR A 55 16.65 60.83 -10.13
N LEU A 56 17.97 60.73 -10.26
CA LEU A 56 18.72 59.48 -10.08
C LEU A 56 18.72 59.02 -8.60
N VAL A 57 18.88 59.95 -7.65
CA VAL A 57 18.74 59.67 -6.21
C VAL A 57 17.33 59.23 -5.87
N PHE A 58 16.32 59.87 -6.45
CA PHE A 58 14.92 59.50 -6.25
C PHE A 58 14.61 58.10 -6.81
N LEU A 59 15.11 57.76 -8.01
CA LEU A 59 14.98 56.43 -8.60
C LEU A 59 15.69 55.36 -7.74
N PHE A 60 16.87 55.67 -7.21
CA PHE A 60 17.60 54.76 -6.31
C PHE A 60 16.83 54.53 -5.00
N TYR A 61 16.30 55.59 -4.40
CA TYR A 61 15.45 55.49 -3.21
C TYR A 61 14.20 54.65 -3.48
N GLN A 62 13.52 54.86 -4.62
CA GLN A 62 12.39 54.03 -5.02
C GLN A 62 12.78 52.56 -5.20
N TYR A 63 13.91 52.29 -5.84
CA TYR A 63 14.42 50.94 -6.06
C TYR A 63 14.66 50.20 -4.75
N VAL A 64 15.33 50.85 -3.77
CA VAL A 64 15.56 50.27 -2.44
C VAL A 64 14.24 50.00 -1.71
N GLN A 65 13.30 50.96 -1.73
CA GLN A 65 11.98 50.80 -1.12
C GLN A 65 11.17 49.67 -1.78
N LEU A 66 11.25 49.53 -3.11
CA LEU A 66 10.60 48.45 -3.85
C LEU A 66 11.15 47.09 -3.43
N LYS A 67 12.48 46.98 -3.34
CA LYS A 67 13.16 45.74 -2.94
C LYS A 67 12.80 45.32 -1.53
N ILE A 68 12.77 46.26 -0.57
CA ILE A 68 12.36 45.97 0.81
C ILE A 68 10.89 45.49 0.88
N ARG A 69 10.00 46.06 0.06
CA ARG A 69 8.59 45.63 -0.03
C ARG A 69 8.47 44.25 -0.67
N GLN A 70 9.22 43.97 -1.72
CA GLN A 70 9.28 42.65 -2.37
C GLN A 70 9.76 41.58 -1.39
N ASP A 71 10.88 41.80 -0.70
CA ASP A 71 11.40 40.86 0.31
C ASP A 71 10.38 40.58 1.42
N LYS A 72 9.61 41.60 1.83
CA LYS A 72 8.56 41.44 2.85
C LYS A 72 7.35 40.67 2.29
N GLN A 73 6.97 40.92 1.05
CA GLN A 73 5.89 40.18 0.38
C GLN A 73 6.28 38.73 0.13
N GLU A 74 7.51 38.45 -0.31
CA GLU A 74 8.01 37.08 -0.48
C GLU A 74 8.01 36.31 0.83
N LYS A 75 8.45 36.91 1.93
CA LYS A 75 8.38 36.27 3.26
C LYS A 75 6.95 35.97 3.69
N ASN A 76 6.06 36.95 3.57
CA ASN A 76 4.65 36.75 3.90
C ASN A 76 4.01 35.68 3.00
N GLN A 77 4.39 35.61 1.73
CA GLN A 77 3.95 34.56 0.82
C GLN A 77 4.50 33.20 1.24
N GLN A 78 5.79 33.09 1.58
CA GLN A 78 6.39 31.84 2.06
C GLN A 78 5.74 31.33 3.33
N ASP A 79 5.44 32.21 4.29
CA ASP A 79 4.73 31.83 5.52
C ASP A 79 3.30 31.34 5.22
N MET A 80 2.57 32.05 4.36
CA MET A 80 1.24 31.63 3.90
C MET A 80 1.28 30.29 3.16
N TRP A 81 2.28 30.09 2.29
CA TRP A 81 2.49 28.83 1.58
C TRP A 81 2.79 27.68 2.54
N ARG A 82 3.56 27.92 3.60
CA ARG A 82 3.82 26.92 4.64
C ARG A 82 2.53 26.50 5.34
N GLU A 83 1.74 27.46 5.81
CA GLU A 83 0.46 27.18 6.48
C GLU A 83 -0.52 26.44 5.55
N GLN A 84 -0.62 26.85 4.28
CA GLN A 84 -1.44 26.16 3.29
C GLN A 84 -0.97 24.73 3.05
N ASN A 85 0.35 24.52 2.96
CA ASN A 85 0.90 23.18 2.74
C ASN A 85 0.64 22.25 3.94
N GLU A 86 0.74 22.75 5.17
CA GLU A 86 0.37 22.00 6.38
C GLU A 86 -1.11 21.59 6.37
N ALA A 87 -2.01 22.51 6.00
CA ALA A 87 -3.43 22.22 5.87
C ALA A 87 -3.71 21.15 4.79
N ILE A 88 -3.04 21.26 3.64
CA ILE A 88 -3.15 20.28 2.53
C ILE A 88 -2.64 18.90 2.98
N LEU A 89 -1.52 18.83 3.69
CA LEU A 89 -0.98 17.56 4.21
C LEU A 89 -1.97 16.94 5.20
N PHE A 90 -2.51 17.72 6.14
CA PHE A 90 -3.52 17.22 7.06
C PHE A 90 -4.76 16.67 6.34
N GLN A 91 -5.27 17.40 5.35
CA GLN A 91 -6.41 16.97 4.54
C GLN A 91 -6.12 15.68 3.78
N LYS A 92 -4.95 15.58 3.11
CA LYS A 92 -4.53 14.37 2.42
C LYS A 92 -4.46 13.17 3.38
N TYR A 93 -3.99 13.37 4.61
CA TYR A 93 -3.87 12.29 5.59
C TYR A 93 -5.27 11.78 5.98
N GLN A 94 -6.19 12.70 6.27
CA GLN A 94 -7.57 12.37 6.62
C GLN A 94 -8.28 11.66 5.47
N MET A 95 -8.11 12.14 4.24
CA MET A 95 -8.68 11.53 3.05
C MET A 95 -8.13 10.12 2.83
N HIS A 96 -6.80 9.94 2.83
CA HIS A 96 -6.18 8.62 2.65
C HIS A 96 -6.64 7.62 3.73
N ARG A 97 -6.72 8.07 4.99
CA ARG A 97 -7.20 7.23 6.09
C ARG A 97 -8.69 6.89 5.96
N ALA A 98 -9.51 7.84 5.51
CA ALA A 98 -10.94 7.60 5.27
C ALA A 98 -11.14 6.61 4.12
N GLU A 99 -10.47 6.80 2.98
CA GLU A 99 -10.52 5.89 1.83
C GLU A 99 -10.06 4.48 2.21
N PHE A 100 -9.02 4.36 3.04
CA PHE A 100 -8.59 3.06 3.56
C PHE A 100 -9.70 2.37 4.36
N PHE A 101 -10.40 3.07 5.26
CA PHE A 101 -11.48 2.46 6.01
C PHE A 101 -12.69 2.12 5.13
N ASN A 102 -12.99 2.96 4.13
CA ASN A 102 -14.01 2.63 3.13
C ASN A 102 -13.68 1.35 2.37
N LEU A 103 -12.40 1.16 1.99
CA LEU A 103 -11.92 -0.07 1.36
C LEU A 103 -12.09 -1.28 2.29
N VAL A 104 -11.67 -1.15 3.55
CA VAL A 104 -11.82 -2.22 4.55
C VAL A 104 -13.29 -2.60 4.74
N ASP A 105 -14.19 -1.61 4.85
CA ASP A 105 -15.63 -1.83 4.97
C ASP A 105 -16.21 -2.49 3.70
N ALA A 106 -15.73 -2.10 2.52
CA ALA A 106 -16.13 -2.73 1.26
C ALA A 106 -15.70 -4.20 1.20
N ILE A 107 -14.49 -4.52 1.68
CA ILE A 107 -13.99 -5.90 1.77
C ILE A 107 -14.82 -6.72 2.76
N GLU A 108 -15.09 -6.22 3.98
CA GLU A 108 -15.94 -6.90 4.96
C GLU A 108 -17.35 -7.17 4.42
N ASN A 109 -17.93 -6.20 3.72
CA ASN A 109 -19.25 -6.36 3.10
C ASN A 109 -19.23 -7.40 1.98
N ARG A 110 -18.18 -7.44 1.16
CA ARG A 110 -18.02 -8.44 0.08
C ARG A 110 -17.90 -9.86 0.65
N TYR A 111 -17.20 -10.01 1.77
CA TYR A 111 -16.98 -11.30 2.44
C TYR A 111 -17.82 -11.46 3.71
N LYS A 112 -19.01 -10.84 3.73
CA LYS A 112 -19.87 -10.80 4.93
C LYS A 112 -20.16 -12.21 5.45
N GLY A 113 -19.99 -12.39 6.76
CA GLY A 113 -20.16 -13.67 7.43
C GLY A 113 -19.02 -14.67 7.21
N LYS A 114 -17.97 -14.28 6.47
CA LYS A 114 -16.76 -15.09 6.30
C LYS A 114 -15.57 -14.49 7.02
N PHE A 115 -15.27 -13.22 6.74
CA PHE A 115 -14.12 -12.51 7.32
C PHE A 115 -14.53 -11.22 7.99
N ILE A 116 -13.85 -10.88 9.09
CA ILE A 116 -13.95 -9.59 9.77
C ILE A 116 -12.55 -9.08 10.12
N PHE A 117 -12.35 -7.76 10.14
CA PHE A 117 -11.09 -7.17 10.60
C PHE A 117 -11.14 -6.91 12.10
N LYS A 118 -10.22 -7.54 12.84
CA LYS A 118 -10.09 -7.41 14.31
C LYS A 118 -9.87 -5.96 14.73
N ASN A 119 -8.99 -5.26 14.04
CA ASN A 119 -8.64 -3.88 14.35
C ASN A 119 -8.18 -3.09 13.12
N LYS A 120 -9.13 -2.38 12.51
CA LYS A 120 -8.90 -1.55 11.30
C LYS A 120 -7.82 -0.49 11.52
N HIS A 121 -7.76 0.12 12.71
CA HIS A 121 -6.76 1.15 13.03
C HIS A 121 -5.34 0.58 13.16
N ARG A 122 -5.21 -0.59 13.80
CA ARG A 122 -3.93 -1.30 13.90
C ARG A 122 -3.45 -1.72 12.53
N LEU A 123 -4.35 -2.24 11.69
CA LEU A 123 -4.04 -2.59 10.31
C LEU A 123 -3.51 -1.39 9.53
N TYR A 124 -4.21 -0.24 9.57
CA TYR A 124 -3.75 0.98 8.90
C TYR A 124 -2.34 1.39 9.32
N ARG A 125 -2.07 1.41 10.64
CA ARG A 125 -0.74 1.78 11.18
C ARG A 125 0.34 0.79 10.78
N ARG A 126 -0.01 -0.49 10.62
CA ARG A 126 0.95 -1.55 10.25
C ARG A 126 1.31 -1.49 8.76
N LEU A 127 0.33 -1.24 7.89
CA LEU A 127 0.55 -1.08 6.45
C LEU A 127 1.25 0.25 6.13
N PHE A 128 0.91 1.31 6.85
CA PHE A 128 1.40 2.67 6.62
C PHE A 128 2.09 3.28 7.85
N PRO A 129 3.20 2.70 8.35
CA PRO A 129 3.82 3.08 9.62
C PRO A 129 4.40 4.51 9.63
N HIS A 130 4.71 5.06 8.46
CA HIS A 130 5.30 6.39 8.32
C HIS A 130 4.27 7.50 8.04
N ASN A 131 2.98 7.14 7.93
CA ASN A 131 1.92 8.12 7.68
C ASN A 131 1.54 8.84 8.96
N THR A 132 1.79 10.15 8.97
CA THR A 132 1.47 11.10 10.05
C THR A 132 0.78 12.32 9.44
N PHE A 133 0.32 13.26 10.27
CA PHE A 133 -0.26 14.51 9.77
C PHE A 133 0.70 15.34 8.91
N SER A 134 2.00 15.18 9.12
CA SER A 134 3.05 15.94 8.44
C SER A 134 3.71 15.19 7.28
N ASN A 135 3.43 13.90 7.13
CA ASN A 135 4.07 13.06 6.12
C ASN A 135 3.13 11.94 5.67
N ILE A 136 2.91 11.83 4.36
CA ILE A 136 2.04 10.80 3.78
C ILE A 136 2.78 10.12 2.64
N ILE A 137 2.77 8.80 2.71
CA ILE A 137 3.29 7.90 1.71
C ILE A 137 2.10 7.04 1.25
N PHE A 138 1.78 7.15 -0.03
CA PHE A 138 0.76 6.33 -0.70
C PHE A 138 1.36 5.55 -1.87
N ASP A 139 2.53 5.97 -2.39
CA ASP A 139 3.25 5.28 -3.45
C ASP A 139 4.42 4.48 -2.88
N TYR A 140 4.25 3.16 -2.88
CA TYR A 140 5.26 2.19 -2.44
C TYR A 140 5.98 1.50 -3.60
N GLU A 141 5.64 1.78 -4.87
CA GLU A 141 6.29 1.13 -6.03
C GLU A 141 7.80 1.43 -6.08
N CYS A 142 8.19 2.63 -5.64
CA CYS A 142 9.56 3.13 -5.74
C CYS A 142 10.28 3.27 -4.38
N LYS A 143 9.70 2.77 -3.28
CA LYS A 143 10.31 2.89 -1.94
C LYS A 143 10.87 1.57 -1.46
N THR A 144 12.10 1.61 -0.92
CA THR A 144 12.67 0.49 -0.18
C THR A 144 11.86 0.29 1.09
N LEU A 145 10.98 -0.70 1.06
CA LEU A 145 10.26 -1.19 2.23
C LEU A 145 11.27 -1.83 3.19
N GLY A 146 11.14 -1.55 4.48
CA GLY A 146 11.88 -2.31 5.50
C GLY A 146 11.48 -3.77 5.47
N SER A 147 12.40 -4.69 5.81
CA SER A 147 12.17 -6.15 5.82
C SER A 147 10.90 -6.57 6.55
N ASP A 148 10.51 -5.80 7.58
CA ASP A 148 9.39 -6.11 8.45
C ASP A 148 8.05 -5.57 7.91
N ASN A 149 8.04 -4.97 6.72
CA ASN A 149 6.82 -4.44 6.12
C ASN A 149 5.87 -5.60 5.77
N PRO A 150 4.57 -5.51 6.12
CA PRO A 150 3.60 -6.57 5.85
C PRO A 150 3.51 -6.99 4.38
N PHE A 151 3.74 -6.07 3.44
CA PHE A 151 3.67 -6.38 2.01
C PHE A 151 4.84 -7.25 1.52
N LEU A 152 6.04 -7.13 2.12
CA LEU A 152 7.17 -8.00 1.81
C LEU A 152 7.01 -9.38 2.46
N VAL A 153 6.59 -9.40 3.73
CA VAL A 153 6.29 -10.67 4.43
C VAL A 153 5.17 -11.42 3.70
N PHE A 154 4.18 -10.70 3.15
CA PHE A 154 3.15 -11.28 2.31
C PHE A 154 3.73 -12.00 1.08
N GLU A 155 4.69 -11.41 0.37
CA GLU A 155 5.32 -12.05 -0.80
C GLU A 155 6.00 -13.37 -0.43
N GLU A 156 6.77 -13.37 0.67
CA GLU A 156 7.40 -14.58 1.21
C GLU A 156 6.37 -15.66 1.57
N VAL A 157 5.26 -15.27 2.20
CA VAL A 157 4.18 -16.20 2.58
C VAL A 157 3.48 -16.77 1.35
N VAL A 158 3.25 -15.96 0.31
CA VAL A 158 2.65 -16.43 -0.95
C VAL A 158 3.59 -17.38 -1.69
N ASP A 159 4.89 -17.09 -1.74
CA ASP A 159 5.86 -18.00 -2.37
C ASP A 159 5.96 -19.34 -1.63
N ASN A 160 5.94 -19.32 -0.30
CA ASN A 160 5.86 -20.53 0.50
C ASN A 160 4.56 -21.29 0.22
N HIS A 161 3.42 -20.61 0.18
CA HIS A 161 2.15 -21.22 -0.19
C HIS A 161 2.21 -21.91 -1.56
N SER A 162 2.70 -21.22 -2.60
CA SER A 162 2.82 -21.80 -3.94
C SER A 162 3.75 -23.02 -3.98
N ARG A 163 4.85 -22.97 -3.21
CA ARG A 163 5.81 -24.09 -3.09
C ARG A 163 5.15 -25.31 -2.45
N GLU A 164 4.44 -25.14 -1.34
CA GLU A 164 3.79 -26.26 -0.65
C GLU A 164 2.54 -26.77 -1.38
N ALA A 165 1.79 -25.88 -2.03
CA ALA A 165 0.66 -26.27 -2.86
C ALA A 165 1.08 -27.22 -3.99
N LYS A 166 2.25 -27.00 -4.61
CA LYS A 166 2.80 -27.93 -5.61
C LYS A 166 3.07 -29.33 -5.06
N VAL A 167 3.57 -29.43 -3.83
CA VAL A 167 3.79 -30.73 -3.17
C VAL A 167 2.46 -31.45 -2.99
N LEU A 168 1.40 -30.74 -2.60
CA LEU A 168 0.08 -31.33 -2.45
C LEU A 168 -0.56 -31.74 -3.78
N VAL A 169 -0.34 -30.97 -4.84
CA VAL A 169 -0.88 -31.26 -6.18
C VAL A 169 -0.18 -32.45 -6.84
N ASP A 170 1.07 -32.73 -6.49
CA ASP A 170 1.84 -33.81 -7.11
C ASP A 170 1.18 -35.18 -6.89
N THR A 171 0.63 -35.74 -7.98
CA THR A 171 -0.08 -37.02 -8.01
C THR A 171 0.88 -38.21 -7.92
N SER A 172 2.18 -38.01 -8.10
CA SER A 172 3.18 -39.07 -7.92
C SER A 172 3.40 -39.45 -6.45
N ILE A 173 2.93 -38.58 -5.54
CA ILE A 173 2.97 -38.80 -4.10
C ILE A 173 1.75 -39.64 -3.70
N LEU A 174 1.93 -40.95 -3.64
CA LEU A 174 0.93 -41.90 -3.17
C LEU A 174 0.71 -41.78 -1.65
N PRO A 175 -0.52 -42.03 -1.15
CA PRO A 175 -0.79 -42.16 0.28
C PRO A 175 0.05 -43.32 0.85
N GLY A 176 1.07 -43.01 1.65
CA GLY A 176 1.84 -44.00 2.43
C GLY A 176 3.35 -44.01 2.22
N THR A 177 3.89 -43.60 1.07
CA THR A 177 5.35 -43.64 0.82
C THR A 177 6.09 -42.35 1.16
N ASN A 178 5.43 -41.19 1.08
CA ASN A 178 6.01 -39.86 1.38
C ASN A 178 5.10 -39.03 2.31
N MET A 179 4.51 -39.67 3.33
CA MET A 179 3.60 -39.00 4.27
C MET A 179 4.26 -37.82 5.00
N ASP A 180 5.55 -37.90 5.33
CA ASP A 180 6.25 -36.80 6.02
C ASP A 180 6.30 -35.52 5.19
N CYS A 181 6.52 -35.64 3.87
CA CYS A 181 6.54 -34.49 2.96
C CYS A 181 5.15 -33.86 2.83
N VAL A 182 4.11 -34.69 2.73
CA VAL A 182 2.72 -34.21 2.67
C VAL A 182 2.33 -33.53 3.98
N ASN A 183 2.58 -34.18 5.12
CA ASN A 183 2.28 -33.65 6.44
C ASN A 183 2.97 -32.31 6.68
N LYS A 184 4.24 -32.20 6.28
CA LYS A 184 4.98 -30.95 6.33
C LYS A 184 4.33 -29.87 5.45
N ALA A 185 3.97 -30.20 4.21
CA ALA A 185 3.33 -29.25 3.30
C ALA A 185 1.97 -28.76 3.83
N VAL A 186 1.14 -29.64 4.40
CA VAL A 186 -0.14 -29.25 5.02
C VAL A 186 0.09 -28.36 6.25
N TYR A 187 1.05 -28.71 7.10
CA TYR A 187 1.43 -27.89 8.25
C TYR A 187 1.91 -26.49 7.83
N ASP A 188 2.79 -26.41 6.83
CA ASP A 188 3.32 -25.14 6.33
C ASP A 188 2.23 -24.30 5.63
N LEU A 189 1.24 -24.93 4.98
CA LEU A 189 0.05 -24.24 4.43
C LEU A 189 -0.85 -23.66 5.53
N ASP A 190 -1.06 -24.41 6.61
CA ASP A 190 -1.77 -23.91 7.78
C ASP A 190 -1.06 -22.69 8.37
N LEU A 191 0.27 -22.80 8.54
CA LEU A 191 1.08 -21.71 9.03
C LEU A 191 1.00 -20.47 8.11
N CYS A 192 1.01 -20.66 6.79
CA CYS A 192 0.80 -19.58 5.83
C CYS A 192 -0.57 -18.91 6.01
N THR A 193 -1.63 -19.69 6.17
CA THR A 193 -2.99 -19.20 6.41
C THR A 193 -3.07 -18.35 7.68
N CYS A 194 -2.54 -18.88 8.79
CA CYS A 194 -2.47 -18.16 10.07
C CYS A 194 -1.64 -16.87 9.96
N LYS A 195 -0.51 -16.91 9.24
CA LYS A 195 0.33 -15.72 9.01
C LYS A 195 -0.42 -14.67 8.20
N LEU A 196 -1.13 -15.02 7.14
CA LEU A 196 -1.92 -14.08 6.35
C LEU A 196 -3.03 -13.44 7.19
N LEU A 197 -3.79 -14.24 7.95
CA LEU A 197 -4.82 -13.74 8.85
C LEU A 197 -4.23 -12.72 9.85
N ASN A 198 -3.09 -13.04 10.46
CA ASN A 198 -2.43 -12.18 11.43
C ASN A 198 -1.74 -10.95 10.82
N LEU A 199 -1.21 -11.04 9.59
CA LEU A 199 -0.58 -9.92 8.90
C LEU A 199 -1.59 -8.81 8.60
N PHE A 200 -2.79 -9.20 8.19
CA PHE A 200 -3.86 -8.29 7.78
C PHE A 200 -4.94 -8.08 8.85
N GLU A 201 -4.69 -8.49 10.09
CA GLU A 201 -5.63 -8.37 11.23
C GLU A 201 -7.03 -8.92 10.88
N LEU A 202 -7.08 -10.02 10.14
CA LEU A 202 -8.29 -10.72 9.71
C LEU A 202 -8.64 -11.84 10.70
N GLU A 203 -9.94 -12.11 10.79
CA GLU A 203 -10.51 -13.22 11.53
C GLU A 203 -11.57 -13.91 10.68
N CYS A 204 -11.54 -15.25 10.68
CA CYS A 204 -12.58 -16.05 10.06
C CYS A 204 -13.71 -16.27 11.07
N ILE A 205 -14.92 -15.83 10.73
CA ILE A 205 -16.12 -15.93 11.59
C ILE A 205 -17.14 -16.93 11.05
N VAL A 206 -16.72 -17.78 10.11
CA VAL A 206 -17.57 -18.83 9.55
C VAL A 206 -17.88 -19.84 10.66
N THR A 207 -19.14 -20.20 10.82
CA THR A 207 -19.51 -21.34 11.66
C THR A 207 -18.94 -22.62 11.04
N PRO A 208 -18.15 -23.43 11.77
CA PRO A 208 -17.56 -24.64 11.23
C PRO A 208 -18.63 -25.51 10.57
N SER A 209 -18.48 -25.77 9.28
CA SER A 209 -19.31 -26.74 8.54
C SER A 209 -18.45 -27.96 8.17
N ILE A 210 -19.00 -28.93 7.46
CA ILE A 210 -18.31 -30.18 7.13
C ILE A 210 -16.98 -29.85 6.43
N GLY A 211 -15.88 -30.43 6.92
CA GLY A 211 -14.55 -30.29 6.30
C GLY A 211 -13.75 -29.06 6.73
N TYR A 212 -14.32 -28.18 7.56
CA TYR A 212 -13.58 -27.06 8.10
C TYR A 212 -12.62 -27.51 9.20
N VAL A 213 -11.38 -27.02 9.12
CA VAL A 213 -10.35 -27.19 10.14
C VAL A 213 -10.45 -26.02 11.10
N HIS A 214 -10.57 -26.31 12.39
CA HIS A 214 -10.75 -25.31 13.43
C HIS A 214 -9.94 -25.60 14.70
N ASP A 215 -9.72 -24.55 15.48
CA ASP A 215 -9.11 -24.57 16.79
C ASP A 215 -10.11 -23.92 17.77
N GLY A 216 -10.90 -24.75 18.45
CA GLY A 216 -12.08 -24.29 19.19
C GLY A 216 -13.10 -23.62 18.27
N GLU A 217 -13.43 -22.36 18.54
CA GLU A 217 -14.35 -21.55 17.72
C GLU A 217 -13.68 -20.93 16.48
N PHE A 218 -12.34 -20.98 16.40
CA PHE A 218 -11.60 -20.32 15.33
C PHE A 218 -11.43 -21.24 14.13
N VAL A 219 -12.11 -20.91 13.03
CA VAL A 219 -11.91 -21.58 11.75
C VAL A 219 -10.62 -21.10 11.10
N VAL A 220 -9.77 -22.04 10.69
CA VAL A 220 -8.49 -21.69 10.07
C VAL A 220 -8.52 -21.90 8.57
N MET A 221 -9.04 -23.02 8.09
CA MET A 221 -9.15 -23.30 6.66
C MET A 221 -10.32 -24.24 6.36
N ASN A 222 -10.67 -24.35 5.08
CA ASN A 222 -11.51 -25.44 4.60
C ASN A 222 -10.61 -26.59 4.14
N GLY A 223 -10.62 -27.73 4.84
CA GLY A 223 -9.83 -28.91 4.49
C GLY A 223 -10.27 -29.56 3.17
N LEU A 224 -11.51 -29.34 2.74
CA LEU A 224 -12.02 -29.83 1.45
C LEU A 224 -11.66 -28.89 0.28
N ALA A 225 -11.37 -27.62 0.56
CA ALA A 225 -10.98 -26.62 -0.44
C ALA A 225 -9.87 -25.69 0.11
N PRO A 226 -8.68 -26.24 0.41
CA PRO A 226 -7.62 -25.51 1.12
C PRO A 226 -7.09 -24.31 0.32
N PHE A 227 -6.98 -24.45 -1.00
CA PHE A 227 -6.47 -23.37 -1.87
C PHE A 227 -7.47 -22.24 -2.04
N GLU A 228 -8.76 -22.53 -2.18
CA GLU A 228 -9.81 -21.50 -2.30
C GLU A 228 -9.80 -20.54 -1.09
N PHE A 229 -9.56 -21.07 0.11
CA PHE A 229 -9.50 -20.26 1.32
C PHE A 229 -8.30 -19.31 1.32
N ILE A 230 -7.10 -19.82 1.02
CA ILE A 230 -5.89 -19.00 0.97
C ILE A 230 -5.95 -18.01 -0.19
N ASP A 231 -6.45 -18.41 -1.36
CA ASP A 231 -6.61 -17.54 -2.53
C ASP A 231 -7.49 -16.31 -2.24
N ARG A 232 -8.52 -16.47 -1.41
CA ARG A 232 -9.33 -15.34 -0.92
C ARG A 232 -8.52 -14.40 -0.04
N LEU A 233 -7.69 -14.92 0.85
CA LEU A 233 -6.81 -14.10 1.68
C LEU A 233 -5.76 -13.36 0.81
N ILE A 234 -5.21 -14.02 -0.20
CA ILE A 234 -4.29 -13.42 -1.18
C ILE A 234 -5.00 -12.31 -1.97
N SER A 235 -6.25 -12.53 -2.40
CA SER A 235 -7.06 -11.52 -3.08
C SER A 235 -7.27 -10.28 -2.21
N ILE A 236 -7.67 -10.46 -0.95
CA ILE A 236 -7.84 -9.36 0.02
C ILE A 236 -6.51 -8.60 0.21
N ALA A 237 -5.40 -9.32 0.40
CA ALA A 237 -4.08 -8.71 0.55
C ALA A 237 -3.67 -7.90 -0.70
N ASN A 238 -4.00 -8.38 -1.89
CA ASN A 238 -3.74 -7.69 -3.15
C ASN A 238 -4.56 -6.41 -3.31
N GLU A 239 -5.77 -6.33 -2.75
CA GLU A 239 -6.52 -5.06 -2.71
C GLU A 239 -5.79 -4.00 -1.88
N PHE A 240 -5.19 -4.38 -0.75
CA PHE A 240 -4.36 -3.47 0.03
C PHE A 240 -3.08 -3.05 -0.70
N ARG A 241 -2.48 -3.96 -1.48
CA ARG A 241 -1.32 -3.63 -2.33
C ARG A 241 -1.70 -2.61 -3.40
N LEU A 242 -2.82 -2.83 -4.09
CA LEU A 242 -3.32 -1.88 -5.10
C LEU A 242 -3.59 -0.50 -4.49
N PHE A 243 -4.18 -0.46 -3.30
CA PHE A 243 -4.39 0.78 -2.56
C PHE A 243 -3.07 1.50 -2.21
N ALA A 244 -2.00 0.74 -1.96
CA ALA A 244 -0.65 1.25 -1.73
C ALA A 244 0.16 1.52 -3.03
N ASN A 245 -0.52 1.54 -4.19
CA ASN A 245 0.10 1.66 -5.52
C ASN A 245 1.15 0.58 -5.81
N MET A 246 0.97 -0.62 -5.27
CA MET A 246 1.82 -1.78 -5.54
C MET A 246 1.09 -2.74 -6.48
N LYS A 247 1.86 -3.43 -7.33
CA LYS A 247 1.30 -4.48 -8.20
C LYS A 247 0.81 -5.66 -7.36
N PRO A 248 -0.31 -6.31 -7.77
CA PRO A 248 -0.73 -7.57 -7.18
C PRO A 248 0.40 -8.61 -7.25
N TYR A 249 0.48 -9.45 -6.23
CA TYR A 249 1.43 -10.56 -6.17
C TYR A 249 0.68 -11.88 -6.04
N HIS A 250 1.00 -12.82 -6.92
CA HIS A 250 0.38 -14.14 -6.99
C HIS A 250 1.39 -15.27 -6.76
N GLY A 251 2.60 -14.93 -6.32
CA GLY A 251 3.70 -15.87 -6.18
C GLY A 251 4.44 -16.11 -7.49
N SER A 252 5.63 -16.69 -7.33
CA SER A 252 6.54 -17.01 -8.43
C SER A 252 6.11 -18.22 -9.26
N THR A 253 5.11 -18.98 -8.81
CA THR A 253 4.81 -20.28 -9.43
C THR A 253 3.32 -20.61 -9.55
N HIS A 254 2.91 -20.98 -10.77
CA HIS A 254 1.57 -21.47 -11.06
C HIS A 254 1.41 -22.90 -10.52
N ILE A 255 0.34 -23.15 -9.76
CA ILE A 255 0.04 -24.45 -9.12
C ILE A 255 -0.40 -25.50 -10.16
N GLY A 256 -0.91 -25.05 -11.32
CA GLY A 256 -1.31 -25.94 -12.41
C GLY A 256 -2.71 -26.53 -12.22
N PHE A 257 -3.10 -27.44 -13.12
CA PHE A 257 -4.34 -28.21 -12.94
C PHE A 257 -4.13 -29.29 -11.88
N TYR A 258 -5.10 -29.44 -10.98
CA TYR A 258 -5.04 -30.42 -9.91
C TYR A 258 -6.42 -31.04 -9.69
N SER A 259 -6.45 -32.22 -9.06
CA SER A 259 -7.69 -32.83 -8.56
C SER A 259 -8.00 -32.28 -7.17
N PRO A 260 -9.09 -31.51 -6.99
CA PRO A 260 -9.46 -30.96 -5.68
C PRO A 260 -9.64 -32.05 -4.63
N LEU A 261 -10.22 -33.19 -5.03
CA LEU A 261 -10.48 -34.31 -4.14
C LEU A 261 -9.18 -34.99 -3.67
N SER A 262 -8.19 -35.13 -4.55
CA SER A 262 -6.89 -35.69 -4.18
C SER A 262 -6.17 -34.82 -3.15
N VAL A 263 -6.19 -33.50 -3.35
CA VAL A 263 -5.60 -32.53 -2.43
C VAL A 263 -6.36 -32.52 -1.11
N ALA A 264 -7.69 -32.47 -1.15
CA ALA A 264 -8.56 -32.52 0.03
C ALA A 264 -8.27 -33.77 0.86
N ARG A 265 -8.15 -34.93 0.22
CA ARG A 265 -7.83 -36.19 0.91
C ARG A 265 -6.49 -36.10 1.65
N LYS A 266 -5.43 -35.60 1.00
CA LYS A 266 -4.12 -35.40 1.65
C LYS A 266 -4.20 -34.47 2.87
N VAL A 267 -4.92 -33.36 2.76
CA VAL A 267 -5.09 -32.37 3.85
C VAL A 267 -5.90 -32.95 5.00
N VAL A 268 -7.06 -33.55 4.70
CA VAL A 268 -7.92 -34.14 5.72
C VAL A 268 -7.23 -35.30 6.43
N SER A 269 -6.56 -36.19 5.69
CA SER A 269 -5.81 -37.30 6.28
C SER A 269 -4.72 -36.82 7.23
N TYR A 270 -4.05 -35.70 6.95
CA TYR A 270 -3.11 -35.08 7.89
C TYR A 270 -3.82 -34.71 9.20
N TYR A 271 -4.94 -33.99 9.12
CA TYR A 271 -5.65 -33.54 10.32
C TYR A 271 -6.25 -34.68 11.15
N LEU A 272 -6.71 -35.76 10.52
CA LEU A 272 -7.22 -36.94 11.20
C LEU A 272 -6.14 -37.75 11.91
N SER A 273 -4.93 -37.81 11.33
CA SER A 273 -3.85 -38.68 11.82
C SER A 273 -2.86 -37.98 12.74
N ASN A 274 -2.50 -36.74 12.42
CA ASN A 274 -1.38 -36.01 13.02
C ASN A 274 -1.71 -34.52 13.26
N GLY A 275 -2.95 -34.11 13.03
CA GLY A 275 -3.40 -32.74 13.19
C GLY A 275 -3.35 -32.31 14.65
N PHE A 276 -2.87 -31.10 14.87
CA PHE A 276 -3.02 -30.39 16.16
C PHE A 276 -4.37 -29.67 16.26
N ARG A 277 -5.23 -29.81 15.25
CA ARG A 277 -6.53 -29.13 15.10
C ARG A 277 -7.60 -30.12 14.72
N GLU A 278 -8.84 -29.76 15.05
CA GLU A 278 -10.01 -30.58 14.80
C GLU A 278 -10.57 -30.30 13.41
N ILE A 279 -11.09 -31.34 12.76
CA ILE A 279 -11.86 -31.20 11.53
C ILE A 279 -13.33 -31.52 11.82
N ASN A 280 -14.21 -30.59 11.47
CA ASN A 280 -15.62 -30.77 11.72
C ASN A 280 -16.21 -31.87 10.82
N SER A 281 -16.98 -32.77 11.42
CA SER A 281 -17.62 -33.91 10.75
C SER A 281 -16.63 -34.90 10.11
N ALA A 282 -15.50 -35.17 10.78
CA ALA A 282 -14.49 -36.15 10.41
C ALA A 282 -15.07 -37.48 9.89
N GLU A 283 -15.97 -38.10 10.66
CA GLU A 283 -16.58 -39.40 10.30
C GLU A 283 -17.33 -39.37 8.97
N LEU A 284 -18.03 -38.26 8.67
CA LEU A 284 -18.75 -38.11 7.41
C LEU A 284 -17.78 -37.95 6.23
N ILE A 285 -16.63 -37.31 6.44
CA ILE A 285 -15.62 -37.14 5.41
C ILE A 285 -14.92 -38.46 5.10
N ASP A 286 -14.62 -39.26 6.13
CA ASP A 286 -14.08 -40.60 5.95
C ASP A 286 -15.03 -41.48 5.13
N ILE A 287 -16.33 -41.46 5.44
CA ILE A 287 -17.35 -42.15 4.64
C ILE A 287 -17.38 -41.66 3.19
N LEU A 288 -17.24 -40.35 2.96
CA LEU A 288 -17.21 -39.78 1.61
C LEU A 288 -15.98 -40.24 0.82
N PHE A 289 -14.82 -40.34 1.46
CA PHE A 289 -13.62 -40.87 0.81
C PHE A 289 -13.70 -42.38 0.56
N ASP A 290 -14.25 -43.15 1.48
CA ASP A 290 -14.49 -44.58 1.27
C ASP A 290 -15.47 -44.85 0.13
N LEU A 291 -16.52 -44.02 -0.01
CA LEU A 291 -17.45 -44.10 -1.12
C LEU A 291 -16.79 -43.75 -2.46
N ASP A 292 -15.92 -42.75 -2.48
CA ASP A 292 -15.13 -42.37 -3.66
C ASP A 292 -14.20 -43.51 -4.10
N ASP A 293 -13.50 -44.15 -3.16
CA ASP A 293 -12.65 -45.31 -3.43
C ASP A 293 -13.46 -46.51 -3.94
N LEU A 294 -14.66 -46.72 -3.41
CA LEU A 294 -15.58 -47.73 -3.89
C LEU A 294 -16.04 -47.44 -5.32
N VAL A 295 -16.40 -46.20 -5.63
CA VAL A 295 -16.82 -45.79 -6.98
C VAL A 295 -15.69 -45.96 -7.99
N ASP A 296 -14.46 -45.54 -7.65
CA ASP A 296 -13.30 -45.72 -8.50
C ASP A 296 -12.95 -47.20 -8.72
N SER A 297 -13.02 -48.02 -7.67
CA SER A 297 -12.82 -49.48 -7.78
C SER A 297 -13.90 -50.15 -8.65
N LEU A 298 -15.13 -49.63 -8.63
CA LEU A 298 -16.24 -50.13 -9.43
C LEU A 298 -16.17 -49.66 -10.88
N ARG A 299 -15.51 -48.53 -11.18
CA ARG A 299 -15.47 -47.91 -12.52
C ARG A 299 -14.95 -48.84 -13.62
N ASP A 300 -14.04 -49.75 -13.27
CA ASP A 300 -13.50 -50.77 -14.19
C ASP A 300 -14.30 -52.09 -14.20
N SER A 301 -15.39 -52.17 -13.42
CA SER A 301 -16.25 -53.35 -13.33
C SER A 301 -17.40 -53.30 -14.35
N THR A 302 -17.74 -54.46 -14.91
CA THR A 302 -18.95 -54.64 -15.74
C THR A 302 -20.24 -54.31 -14.98
N LEU A 303 -20.22 -54.40 -13.64
CA LEU A 303 -21.33 -54.07 -12.74
C LEU A 303 -21.62 -52.56 -12.68
N PHE A 304 -20.60 -51.70 -12.76
CA PHE A 304 -20.78 -50.25 -12.75
C PHE A 304 -21.45 -49.75 -14.02
N ASN A 305 -21.06 -50.29 -15.19
CA ASN A 305 -21.75 -50.02 -16.44
C ASN A 305 -23.24 -50.43 -16.38
N ALA A 306 -23.56 -51.55 -15.74
CA ALA A 306 -24.95 -51.96 -15.53
C ALA A 306 -25.69 -51.05 -14.52
N MET A 307 -25.04 -50.64 -13.42
CA MET A 307 -25.61 -49.72 -12.43
C MET A 307 -25.87 -48.32 -13.00
N VAL A 308 -24.92 -47.73 -13.73
CA VAL A 308 -25.06 -46.39 -14.37
C VAL A 308 -26.16 -46.40 -15.45
N THR A 309 -26.42 -47.55 -16.07
CA THR A 309 -27.52 -47.69 -17.04
C THR A 309 -28.89 -47.77 -16.36
N ILE A 310 -28.96 -48.27 -15.12
CA ILE A 310 -30.20 -48.45 -14.34
C ILE A 310 -30.50 -47.22 -13.47
N VAL A 311 -29.46 -46.62 -12.89
CA VAL A 311 -29.51 -45.42 -12.08
C VAL A 311 -29.05 -44.28 -12.98
N LYS A 312 -30.00 -43.56 -13.59
CA LYS A 312 -29.69 -42.25 -14.21
C LYS A 312 -28.86 -41.47 -13.19
N PRO A 313 -27.61 -41.10 -13.50
CA PRO A 313 -26.69 -40.61 -12.50
C PRO A 313 -27.32 -39.36 -11.89
N LEU A 314 -27.56 -39.41 -10.58
CA LEU A 314 -27.87 -38.20 -9.83
C LEU A 314 -26.72 -37.24 -10.08
N ASP A 315 -27.07 -36.00 -10.43
CA ASP A 315 -26.24 -34.80 -10.66
C ASP A 315 -25.31 -34.41 -9.48
N PHE A 316 -24.95 -35.36 -8.60
CA PHE A 316 -24.24 -35.13 -7.35
C PHE A 316 -22.75 -34.81 -7.55
N LEU A 317 -22.11 -35.39 -8.57
CA LEU A 317 -20.68 -35.18 -8.86
C LEU A 317 -20.42 -34.04 -9.85
N ASP A 318 -21.31 -33.81 -10.82
CA ASP A 318 -21.21 -32.65 -11.74
C ASP A 318 -21.38 -31.31 -11.00
N HIS A 319 -22.05 -31.30 -9.83
CA HIS A 319 -22.10 -30.12 -8.96
C HIS A 319 -20.85 -29.89 -8.11
N MET A 320 -19.96 -30.88 -7.95
CA MET A 320 -18.66 -30.70 -7.28
C MET A 320 -17.53 -30.39 -8.26
N ALA A 321 -17.71 -30.67 -9.55
CA ALA A 321 -16.94 -30.08 -10.62
C ALA A 321 -17.42 -28.63 -10.87
N LEU A 322 -17.32 -27.78 -9.83
CA LEU A 322 -17.44 -26.34 -10.01
C LEU A 322 -16.34 -25.90 -10.98
N GLU A 323 -16.79 -25.65 -12.20
CA GLU A 323 -16.30 -24.71 -13.18
C GLU A 323 -15.26 -23.77 -12.55
N ASN A 324 -13.98 -24.09 -12.77
CA ASN A 324 -12.86 -23.19 -12.54
C ASN A 324 -12.93 -22.12 -13.64
N ASP A 325 -14.01 -21.35 -13.66
CA ASP A 325 -14.24 -20.26 -14.60
C ASP A 325 -13.42 -19.07 -14.10
N PHE A 326 -12.09 -19.18 -14.22
CA PHE A 326 -11.21 -18.02 -14.33
C PHE A 326 -11.54 -17.31 -15.65
N LYS A 327 -12.71 -16.66 -15.68
CA LYS A 327 -12.90 -15.52 -16.55
C LYS A 327 -11.98 -14.43 -16.04
N SER A 328 -10.80 -14.39 -16.66
CA SER A 328 -10.01 -13.19 -16.76
C SER A 328 -10.97 -12.06 -17.20
N ASP A 329 -11.32 -11.17 -16.28
CA ASP A 329 -11.89 -9.86 -16.61
C ASP A 329 -10.77 -8.98 -17.20
N SER A 330 -10.24 -9.43 -18.33
CA SER A 330 -9.46 -8.62 -19.26
C SER A 330 -10.23 -8.49 -20.55
N LYS A 331 -11.39 -7.79 -20.51
CA LYS A 331 -12.07 -7.27 -21.70
C LYS A 331 -13.11 -6.18 -21.38
N LYS A 332 -12.63 -5.00 -20.96
CA LYS A 332 -12.77 -3.71 -21.66
C LYS A 332 -12.53 -2.54 -20.72
#